data_AF-A0A7X0IYM1-F1
#
_entry.id   AF-A0A7X0IYM1-F1
#
_cell.length_a   1.000
_cell.length_b   1.000
_cell.length_c   1.000
_cell.angle_alpha   90.00
_cell.angle_beta   90.00
_cell.angle_gamma   90.00
#
_symmetry.space_group_name_H-M   'P 1'
#
loop_
_entity.id
_entity.type
_entity.pdbx_description
1 polymer ?
#
loop_
_entity_poly.entity_id
_entity_poly.type
_entity_poly.pdbx_seq_one_letter_code
_entity_poly.pdbx_strand_id
1 'polypeptide(L)'
;MILEHRTYTFKPGTVDKWMKKYEAEGLPIQKRHLNRFVGLYVSEIGTLHTTVLMWAYDSLADREARRQAMYADPEWQSFIACVWALDAIQRQEVMIMNPASYSPAI
;
A
#
# COMPACT_ATOMS: atom_id res chain seq x y z
N MET A 1 18.58 0.60 1.69
CA MET A 1 17.20 0.71 2.19
C MET A 1 16.49 1.80 1.41
N ILE A 2 15.25 1.55 1.00
CA ILE A 2 14.37 2.49 0.30
C ILE A 2 12.97 2.47 0.92
N LEU A 3 12.23 3.56 0.77
CA LEU A 3 10.83 3.70 1.15
C LEU A 3 9.95 3.78 -0.10
N GLU A 4 8.91 2.97 -0.18
CA GLU A 4 7.86 3.09 -1.18
C GLU A 4 6.67 3.82 -0.56
N HIS A 5 6.40 5.04 -1.02
CA HIS A 5 5.27 5.86 -0.64
C HIS A 5 4.19 5.74 -1.72
N ARG A 6 2.99 5.32 -1.32
CA ARG A 6 1.84 5.11 -2.21
C ARG A 6 0.69 5.99 -1.77
N THR A 7 0.22 6.84 -2.68
CA THR A 7 -0.92 7.74 -2.46
C THR A 7 -2.05 7.33 -3.37
N TYR A 8 -3.20 7.00 -2.79
CA TYR A 8 -4.40 6.63 -3.54
C TYR A 8 -5.52 7.60 -3.25
N THR A 9 -6.12 8.16 -4.30
CA THR A 9 -7.35 8.95 -4.20
C THR A 9 -8.54 8.05 -4.52
N PHE A 10 -9.58 8.14 -3.70
CA PHE A 10 -10.78 7.31 -3.79
C PHE A 10 -12.01 8.13 -4.18
N LYS A 11 -13.01 7.46 -4.74
CA LYS A 11 -14.34 8.02 -4.95
C LYS A 11 -14.95 8.38 -3.58
N PRO A 12 -15.63 9.54 -3.45
CA PRO A 12 -16.32 9.91 -2.23
C PRO A 12 -17.22 8.79 -1.69
N GLY A 13 -17.16 8.53 -0.39
CA GLY A 13 -17.97 7.51 0.29
C GLY A 13 -17.49 6.05 0.13
N THR A 14 -16.34 5.81 -0.52
CA THR A 14 -15.81 4.44 -0.74
C THR A 14 -14.61 4.06 0.12
N VAL A 15 -13.91 5.04 0.72
CA VAL A 15 -12.68 4.84 1.50
C VAL A 15 -12.88 3.82 2.61
N ASP A 16 -13.92 3.95 3.43
CA ASP A 16 -14.15 3.05 4.58
C ASP A 16 -14.38 1.59 4.15
N LYS A 17 -15.08 1.39 3.02
CA LYS A 17 -15.31 0.04 2.48
C LYS A 17 -13.99 -0.58 2.03
N TRP A 18 -13.15 0.21 1.36
CA TRP A 18 -11.82 -0.22 0.94
C TRP A 18 -10.92 -0.50 2.16
N MET A 19 -10.91 0.40 3.15
CA MET A 19 -10.10 0.29 4.38
C MET A 19 -10.44 -0.97 5.18
N LYS A 20 -11.74 -1.23 5.42
CA LYS A 20 -12.19 -2.45 6.13
C LYS A 20 -11.73 -3.72 5.42
N LYS A 21 -11.84 -3.75 4.08
CA LYS A 21 -11.42 -4.90 3.29
C LYS A 21 -9.90 -5.05 3.28
N TYR A 22 -9.17 -3.94 3.15
CA TYR A 22 -7.71 -3.95 3.19
C TYR A 22 -7.19 -4.41 4.56
N GLU A 23 -7.76 -3.93 5.66
CA GLU A 23 -7.40 -4.36 7.01
C GLU A 23 -7.63 -5.87 7.21
N ALA A 24 -8.82 -6.37 6.81
CA ALA A 24 -9.19 -7.76 7.03
C ALA A 24 -8.42 -8.76 6.16
N GLU A 25 -8.12 -8.40 4.91
CA GLU A 25 -7.59 -9.34 3.91
C GLU A 25 -6.25 -8.88 3.31
N GLY A 26 -6.20 -7.65 2.81
CA GLY A 26 -5.05 -7.15 2.03
C GLY A 26 -3.77 -6.99 2.85
N LEU A 27 -3.85 -6.38 4.03
CA LEU A 27 -2.72 -6.08 4.89
C LEU A 27 -2.03 -7.35 5.43
N PRO A 28 -2.76 -8.37 5.93
CA PRO A 28 -2.14 -9.65 6.31
C PRO A 28 -1.35 -10.28 5.16
N ILE A 29 -1.92 -10.36 3.96
CA ILE A 29 -1.25 -10.92 2.77
C ILE A 29 0.02 -10.11 2.46
N GLN A 30 -0.09 -8.78 2.40
CA GLN A 30 1.06 -7.92 2.14
C GLN A 30 2.14 -8.02 3.21
N LYS A 31 1.78 -8.11 4.50
CA LYS A 31 2.78 -8.26 5.58
C LYS A 31 3.57 -9.56 5.44
N ARG A 32 2.96 -10.67 5.01
CA ARG A 32 3.67 -11.94 4.76
C ARG A 32 4.74 -11.81 3.67
N HIS A 33 4.48 -11.03 2.62
CA HIS A 33 5.38 -10.91 1.47
C HIS A 33 6.35 -9.72 1.55
N LEU A 34 5.88 -8.56 1.98
CA LEU A 34 6.62 -7.29 1.94
C LEU A 34 7.39 -7.01 3.24
N ASN A 35 6.94 -7.61 4.36
CA ASN A 35 7.56 -7.64 5.70
C ASN A 35 7.63 -6.30 6.46
N ARG A 36 8.16 -5.21 5.87
CA ARG A 36 8.36 -3.93 6.60
C ARG A 36 7.27 -2.91 6.31
N PHE A 37 6.13 -3.09 6.98
CA PHE A 37 5.02 -2.14 6.96
C PHE A 37 5.34 -0.91 7.82
N VAL A 38 5.36 0.27 7.22
CA VAL A 38 5.68 1.53 7.93
C VAL A 38 4.41 2.19 8.45
N GLY A 39 3.34 2.16 7.66
CA GLY A 39 2.06 2.72 8.08
C GLY A 39 1.08 2.91 6.93
N LEU A 40 -0.19 3.06 7.30
CA LEU A 40 -1.30 3.42 6.43
C LEU A 40 -2.09 4.53 7.12
N TYR A 41 -2.34 5.62 6.41
CA TYR A 41 -3.01 6.81 6.91
C TYR A 41 -4.14 7.20 5.96
N VAL A 42 -5.19 7.82 6.51
CA VAL A 42 -6.30 8.42 5.74
C VAL A 42 -6.25 9.93 5.97
N SER A 43 -6.51 10.73 4.94
CA SER A 43 -6.53 12.18 5.06
C SER A 43 -7.73 12.68 5.86
N GLU A 44 -7.47 13.46 6.90
CA GLU A 44 -8.48 14.19 7.68
C GLU A 44 -8.65 15.62 7.16
N ILE A 45 -7.54 16.30 6.83
CA ILE A 45 -7.50 17.67 6.30
C ILE A 45 -6.62 17.69 5.04
N GLY A 46 -7.03 18.47 4.02
CA GLY A 46 -6.31 18.60 2.74
C GLY A 46 -7.04 17.90 1.60
N THR A 47 -6.30 17.12 0.78
CA THR A 47 -6.92 16.30 -0.26
C THR A 47 -7.66 15.13 0.38
N LEU A 48 -8.99 15.27 0.50
CA LEU A 48 -9.85 14.26 1.10
C LEU A 48 -9.91 12.97 0.27
N HIS A 49 -10.48 11.94 0.88
CA HIS A 49 -10.62 10.61 0.29
C HIS A 49 -9.29 10.07 -0.22
N THR A 50 -8.22 10.28 0.53
CA THR A 50 -6.87 9.88 0.12
C THR A 50 -6.23 9.05 1.21
N THR A 51 -5.58 7.96 0.81
CA THR A 51 -4.73 7.17 1.72
C THR A 51 -3.27 7.34 1.36
N VAL A 52 -2.42 7.33 2.38
CA VAL A 52 -0.97 7.23 2.27
C VAL A 52 -0.52 5.91 2.88
N LEU A 53 0.09 5.04 2.08
CA LEU A 53 0.61 3.73 2.47
C LEU A 53 2.13 3.69 2.25
N MET A 54 2.87 3.22 3.25
CA MET A 54 4.32 3.16 3.18
C MET A 54 4.89 1.78 3.53
N TRP A 55 5.85 1.34 2.73
CA TRP A 55 6.62 0.11 2.91
C TRP A 55 8.12 0.38 2.79
N ALA A 56 8.93 -0.32 3.58
CA ALA A 56 10.39 -0.26 3.48
C ALA A 56 10.95 -1.52 2.82
N TYR A 57 12.01 -1.36 2.03
CA TYR A 57 12.72 -2.45 1.35
C TYR A 57 14.23 -2.26 1.47
N ASP A 58 15.00 -3.34 1.32
CA ASP A 58 16.46 -3.25 1.36
C ASP A 58 17.03 -2.56 0.12
N SER A 59 16.43 -2.84 -1.04
CA SER A 59 16.78 -2.28 -2.35
C SER A 59 15.60 -2.37 -3.32
N LEU A 60 15.75 -1.81 -4.53
CA LEU A 60 14.77 -2.00 -5.61
C LEU A 60 14.65 -3.46 -6.05
N ALA A 61 15.75 -4.23 -6.02
CA ALA A 61 15.75 -5.64 -6.37
C ALA A 61 14.98 -6.48 -5.33
N ASP A 62 15.19 -6.19 -4.04
CA ASP A 62 14.44 -6.80 -2.94
C ASP A 62 12.93 -6.48 -3.05
N ARG A 63 12.59 -5.22 -3.32
CA ARG A 63 11.21 -4.81 -3.61
C ARG A 63 10.61 -5.62 -4.75
N GLU A 64 11.31 -5.72 -5.88
CA GLU A 64 10.79 -6.43 -7.04
C GLU A 64 10.53 -7.90 -6.73
N ALA A 65 11.49 -8.60 -6.10
CA ALA A 65 11.35 -9.99 -5.72
C ALA A 65 10.13 -10.22 -4.79
N ARG A 66 9.97 -9.39 -3.75
CA ARG A 66 8.84 -9.49 -2.81
C ARG A 66 7.50 -9.20 -3.48
N ARG A 67 7.42 -8.19 -4.36
CA ARG A 67 6.19 -7.87 -5.08
C ARG A 67 5.82 -8.93 -6.10
N GLN A 68 6.78 -9.54 -6.78
CA GLN A 68 6.53 -10.66 -7.69
C GLN A 68 5.98 -11.88 -6.94
N ALA A 69 6.59 -12.24 -5.80
CA ALA A 69 6.07 -13.31 -4.94
C ALA A 69 4.63 -13.02 -4.48
N MET A 70 4.35 -11.78 -4.06
CA MET A 70 2.99 -11.35 -3.70
C MET A 70 2.02 -11.43 -4.88
N TYR A 71 2.40 -11.02 -6.09
CA TYR A 71 1.53 -11.08 -7.27
C TYR A 71 1.23 -12.52 -7.73
N ALA A 72 2.11 -13.47 -7.41
CA ALA A 72 1.89 -14.89 -7.66
C ALA A 72 0.99 -15.56 -6.60
N ASP A 73 0.73 -14.92 -5.46
CA ASP A 73 -0.13 -15.47 -4.38
C ASP A 73 -1.61 -15.48 -4.81
N PRO A 74 -2.29 -16.64 -4.84
CA PRO A 74 -3.71 -16.72 -5.19
C PRO A 74 -4.62 -15.91 -4.24
N GLU A 75 -4.28 -15.79 -2.96
CA GLU A 75 -5.04 -14.96 -2.01
C GLU A 75 -4.93 -13.48 -2.41
N TRP A 76 -3.75 -13.04 -2.85
CA TRP A 76 -3.56 -11.68 -3.36
C TRP A 76 -4.35 -11.44 -4.65
N GLN A 77 -4.35 -12.40 -5.56
CA GLN A 77 -5.12 -12.32 -6.82
C GLN A 77 -6.63 -12.23 -6.56
N SER A 78 -7.14 -13.02 -5.61
CA SER A 78 -8.55 -12.93 -5.18
C SER A 78 -8.87 -11.59 -4.55
N PHE A 79 -8.05 -11.14 -3.60
CA PHE A 79 -8.21 -9.86 -2.93
C PHE A 79 -8.22 -8.68 -3.92
N ILE A 80 -7.25 -8.64 -4.85
CA ILE A 80 -7.11 -7.51 -5.78
C ILE A 80 -8.26 -7.48 -6.81
N ALA A 81 -8.78 -8.65 -7.23
CA ALA A 81 -9.97 -8.71 -8.08
C ALA A 81 -11.18 -8.08 -7.38
N CYS A 82 -11.38 -8.36 -6.09
CA CYS A 82 -12.44 -7.71 -5.32
C CYS A 82 -12.20 -6.21 -5.12
N VAL A 83 -10.95 -5.77 -4.92
CA VAL A 83 -10.61 -4.33 -4.85
C VAL A 83 -10.97 -3.61 -6.13
N TRP A 84 -10.72 -4.20 -7.30
CA TRP A 84 -11.11 -3.60 -8.58
C TRP A 84 -12.62 -3.59 -8.79
N ALA A 85 -13.32 -4.64 -8.35
CA ALA A 85 -14.78 -4.69 -8.38
C ALA A 85 -15.46 -3.63 -7.49
N LEU A 86 -14.79 -3.16 -6.42
CA LEU A 86 -15.28 -2.05 -5.60
C LEU A 86 -15.28 -0.72 -6.36
N ASP A 87 -14.50 -0.60 -7.45
CA ASP A 87 -14.41 0.61 -8.29
C ASP A 87 -14.20 1.89 -7.45
N ALA A 88 -13.40 1.75 -6.39
CA ALA A 88 -13.23 2.77 -5.35
C ALA A 88 -12.07 3.73 -5.65
N ILE A 89 -11.02 3.27 -6.35
CA ILE A 89 -9.78 4.04 -6.56
C ILE A 89 -9.87 4.85 -7.87
N GLN A 90 -9.61 6.16 -7.79
CA GLN A 90 -9.60 7.07 -8.94
C GLN A 90 -8.19 7.39 -9.45
N ARG A 91 -7.22 7.50 -8.54
CA ARG A 91 -5.83 7.84 -8.87
C ARG A 91 -4.88 7.07 -7.96
N GLN A 92 -3.76 6.64 -8.52
CA GLN A 92 -2.68 6.01 -7.77
C GLN A 92 -1.35 6.67 -8.14
N GLU A 93 -0.58 7.00 -7.11
CA GLU A 93 0.77 7.54 -7.25
C GLU A 93 1.73 6.75 -6.37
N VAL A 94 2.93 6.49 -6.89
CA VAL A 94 3.96 5.73 -6.19
C VAL A 94 5.28 6.47 -6.32
N MET A 95 5.95 6.68 -5.19
CA MET A 95 7.25 7.32 -5.11
C MET A 95 8.21 6.41 -4.34
N ILE A 96 9.41 6.23 -4.90
CA ILE A 96 10.52 5.60 -4.19
C ILE A 96 11.39 6.70 -3.60
N MET A 97 11.67 6.60 -2.30
CA MET A 97 12.41 7.59 -1.54
C MET A 97 13.63 6.96 -0.88
N ASN A 98 14.73 7.71 -0.85
CA ASN A 98 15.89 7.39 -0.02
C ASN A 98 15.77 8.14 1.31
N PRO A 99 16.00 7.49 2.46
CA PRO A 99 16.01 8.19 3.73
C PRO A 99 17.19 9.16 3.79
N ALA A 100 16.96 10.35 4.36
CA ALA A 100 18.06 11.26 4.73
C ALA A 100 18.90 10.62 5.86
N SER A 101 20.15 11.07 6.02
CA SER A 101 21.09 10.48 6.98
C SER A 101 20.64 10.57 8.46
N TYR A 102 19.76 11.50 8.79
CA TYR A 102 19.20 11.71 10.12
C TYR A 102 17.73 11.25 10.25
N SER A 103 17.21 10.54 9.25
CA SER A 103 15.88 9.94 9.33
C SER A 103 15.87 8.80 10.37
N PRO A 104 14.79 8.64 11.16
CA PRO A 104 14.69 7.52 12.11
C PRO A 104 14.84 6.15 11.43
N ALA A 105 15.29 5.16 12.19
CA ALA A 105 15.28 3.78 11.74
C ALA A 105 13.83 3.28 11.58
N ILE A 106 13.61 2.47 10.55
CA ILE A 106 12.33 1.88 10.16
C ILE A 106 12.46 0.37 10.10
#